data_AF-A0A9D4ZKP5-F1
#
_entry.id   AF-A0A9D4ZKP5-F1
#
_cell.length_a   1.000
_cell.length_b   1.000
_cell.length_c   1.000
_cell.angle_alpha   90.00
_cell.angle_beta   90.00
_cell.angle_gamma   90.00
#
_symmetry.space_group_name_H-M   'P 1'
#
loop_
_entity.id
_entity.type
_entity.pdbx_description
1 polymer ?
#
loop_
_entity_poly.entity_id
_entity_poly.type
_entity_poly.pdbx_seq_one_letter_code
_entity_poly.pdbx_strand_id
1 'polypeptide(L)'
;MISRRLEKFKTTIFTEISILAVKHQAINLGQGFPNFDGPDFIKEAAIEAIKQGNNQYARGFGIPPLNAAIADRFHKDTGLTVDPETEVTVTSGCTEAIAASMIGENSDFKATGLCCA
;
A
#
# COMPACT_ATOMS: atom_id res chain seq x y z
N MET A 1 4.90 9.53 26.61
CA MET A 1 5.37 10.85 26.13
C MET A 1 5.59 10.74 24.63
N ILE A 2 4.93 11.56 23.81
CA ILE A 2 5.10 11.54 22.34
C ILE A 2 6.35 12.36 21.99
N SER A 3 7.08 11.97 20.94
CA SER A 3 8.27 12.71 20.47
C SER A 3 7.89 14.11 19.96
N ARG A 4 8.76 15.11 20.23
CA ARG A 4 8.56 16.51 19.80
C ARG A 4 8.24 16.67 18.30
N ARG A 5 8.86 15.83 17.46
CA ARG A 5 8.65 15.88 15.99
C ARG A 5 7.24 15.49 15.55
N LEU A 6 6.49 14.78 16.40
CA LEU A 6 5.13 14.34 16.11
C LEU A 6 4.06 15.21 16.77
N GLU A 7 4.43 16.23 17.57
CA GLU A 7 3.47 17.06 18.33
C GLU A 7 2.41 17.75 17.47
N LYS A 8 2.74 18.06 16.21
CA LYS A 8 1.83 18.69 15.25
C LYS A 8 0.91 17.71 14.52
N PHE A 9 1.24 16.42 14.52
CA PHE A 9 0.49 15.38 13.81
C PHE A 9 -0.44 14.66 14.79
N LYS A 10 -1.54 15.33 15.11
CA LYS A 10 -2.62 14.81 15.97
C LYS A 10 -3.75 14.23 15.11
N THR A 11 -4.97 14.18 15.65
CA THR A 11 -6.16 13.77 14.90
C THR A 11 -6.31 14.58 13.62
N THR A 12 -6.73 13.91 12.56
CA THR A 12 -6.94 14.53 11.24
C THR A 12 -8.40 14.92 11.06
N ILE A 13 -8.66 15.87 10.16
CA ILE A 13 -10.03 16.24 9.78
C ILE A 13 -10.81 15.03 9.21
N PHE A 14 -10.12 14.11 8.52
CA PHE A 14 -10.75 12.89 7.99
C PHE A 14 -11.31 12.00 9.10
N THR A 15 -10.59 11.88 10.22
CA THR A 15 -11.05 11.15 11.40
C THR A 15 -12.27 11.82 12.03
N GLU A 16 -12.19 13.14 12.27
CA GLU A 16 -13.26 13.92 12.89
C GLU A 16 -14.56 13.88 12.06
N ILE A 17 -14.46 14.14 10.75
CA ILE A 17 -15.62 14.15 9.84
C ILE A 17 -16.24 12.75 9.73
N SER A 18 -15.44 11.69 9.69
CA SER A 18 -15.97 10.32 9.64
C SER A 18 -16.77 9.98 10.90
N ILE A 19 -16.28 10.38 12.09
CA ILE A 19 -16.99 10.20 13.36
C ILE A 19 -18.30 10.99 13.38
N LEU A 20 -18.28 12.25 12.93
CA LEU A 20 -19.47 13.10 12.88
C LEU A 20 -20.50 12.56 11.88
N ALA A 21 -20.08 12.07 10.72
CA ALA A 21 -20.99 11.49 9.73
C ALA A 21 -21.74 10.29 10.30
N VAL A 22 -21.05 9.38 11.00
CA VAL A 22 -21.69 8.24 11.69
C VAL A 22 -22.65 8.74 12.78
N LYS A 23 -22.21 9.66 13.63
CA LYS A 23 -23.02 10.20 14.75
C LYS A 23 -24.32 10.84 14.27
N HIS A 24 -24.27 11.55 13.14
CA HIS A 24 -25.41 12.29 12.60
C HIS A 24 -26.15 11.55 11.48
N GLN A 25 -25.79 10.29 11.19
CA GLN A 25 -26.34 9.50 10.07
C GLN A 25 -26.26 10.25 8.72
N ALA A 26 -25.21 11.04 8.55
CA ALA A 26 -24.97 11.80 7.33
C ALA A 26 -24.27 10.93 6.28
N ILE A 27 -24.54 11.20 5.01
CA ILE A 27 -23.79 10.58 3.90
C ILE A 27 -22.37 11.13 3.91
N ASN A 28 -21.38 10.26 4.05
CA ASN A 28 -19.96 10.64 4.05
C ASN A 28 -19.38 10.63 2.62
N LEU A 29 -19.36 11.79 1.96
CA LEU A 29 -18.69 11.96 0.66
C LEU A 29 -17.20 12.35 0.79
N GLY A 30 -16.66 12.41 2.01
CA GLY A 30 -15.25 12.73 2.29
C GLY A 30 -14.37 11.52 2.57
N GLN A 31 -14.94 10.31 2.66
CA GLN A 31 -14.16 9.09 2.87
C GLN A 31 -13.34 8.72 1.62
N GLY A 32 -12.11 8.28 1.84
CA GLY A 32 -11.19 7.88 0.75
C GLY A 32 -11.27 6.42 0.33
N PHE A 33 -12.24 5.65 0.85
CA PHE A 33 -12.42 4.23 0.52
C PHE A 33 -13.75 3.98 -0.21
N PRO A 34 -13.80 3.05 -1.17
CA PRO A 34 -15.00 2.76 -1.93
C PRO A 34 -16.09 2.13 -1.05
N ASN A 35 -17.35 2.27 -1.47
CA ASN A 35 -18.51 1.63 -0.85
C ASN A 35 -18.92 0.31 -1.54
N PHE A 36 -18.08 -0.20 -2.44
CA PHE A 36 -18.26 -1.45 -3.17
C PHE A 36 -17.05 -2.35 -2.96
N ASP A 37 -17.26 -3.66 -3.10
CA ASP A 37 -16.20 -4.65 -2.97
C ASP A 37 -15.30 -4.73 -4.20
N GLY A 38 -14.10 -5.26 -4.01
CA GLY A 38 -13.22 -5.64 -5.11
C GLY A 38 -13.74 -6.84 -5.91
N PRO A 39 -13.12 -7.13 -7.08
CA PRO A 39 -13.53 -8.23 -7.95
C PRO A 39 -13.51 -9.60 -7.27
N ASP A 40 -14.47 -10.47 -7.59
CA ASP A 40 -14.62 -11.78 -6.95
C ASP A 40 -13.39 -12.69 -7.10
N PHE A 41 -12.76 -12.69 -8.28
CA PHE A 41 -11.58 -13.51 -8.54
C PHE A 41 -10.39 -13.16 -7.61
N ILE A 42 -10.29 -11.92 -7.12
CA ILE A 42 -9.26 -11.52 -6.15
C ILE A 42 -9.56 -12.12 -4.78
N LYS A 43 -10.82 -12.08 -4.35
CA LYS A 43 -11.27 -12.67 -3.08
C LYS A 43 -11.04 -14.18 -3.09
N GLU A 44 -11.37 -14.85 -4.19
CA GLU A 44 -11.14 -16.29 -4.38
C GLU A 44 -9.66 -16.66 -4.33
N ALA A 45 -8.80 -15.90 -5.03
CA ALA A 45 -7.36 -16.13 -5.00
C ALA A 45 -6.76 -15.98 -3.59
N ALA A 46 -7.22 -14.99 -2.82
CA ALA A 46 -6.79 -14.80 -1.43
C ALA A 46 -7.24 -15.96 -0.53
N ILE A 47 -8.50 -16.41 -0.66
CA ILE A 47 -9.01 -17.58 0.08
C ILE A 47 -8.18 -18.83 -0.23
N GLU A 48 -7.89 -19.06 -1.51
CA GLU A 48 -7.13 -20.22 -1.94
C GLU A 48 -5.68 -20.18 -1.41
N ALA A 49 -5.02 -19.02 -1.46
CA ALA A 49 -3.69 -18.85 -0.87
C ALA A 49 -3.67 -19.20 0.62
N ILE A 50 -4.69 -18.79 1.38
CA ILE A 50 -4.82 -19.14 2.80
C ILE A 50 -4.97 -20.65 2.99
N LYS A 51 -5.85 -21.30 2.20
CA LYS A 51 -6.09 -22.75 2.27
C LYS A 51 -4.85 -23.58 1.93
N GLN A 52 -4.02 -23.10 1.01
CA GLN A 52 -2.75 -23.72 0.62
C GLN A 52 -1.65 -23.53 1.66
N GLY A 53 -1.89 -22.78 2.73
CA GLY A 53 -0.93 -22.55 3.80
C GLY A 53 0.07 -21.44 3.53
N ASN A 54 -0.19 -20.57 2.54
CA ASN A 54 0.65 -19.40 2.21
C ASN A 54 0.46 -18.27 3.24
N ASN A 55 0.70 -18.57 4.52
CA ASN A 55 0.41 -17.71 5.68
C ASN A 55 1.67 -17.32 6.46
N GLN A 56 2.86 -17.61 5.90
CA GLN A 56 4.15 -17.24 6.48
C GLN A 56 4.67 -15.95 5.86
N TYR A 57 5.72 -15.37 6.46
CA TYR A 57 6.36 -14.18 5.93
C TYR A 57 6.79 -14.36 4.47
N ALA A 58 6.41 -13.40 3.64
CA ALA A 58 6.94 -13.25 2.29
C ALA A 58 8.41 -12.83 2.32
N ARG A 59 9.08 -12.87 1.16
CA ARG A 59 10.38 -12.18 0.97
C ARG A 59 10.21 -10.69 1.30
N GLY A 60 11.25 -10.07 1.85
CA GLY A 60 11.18 -8.70 2.38
C GLY A 60 10.75 -7.62 1.39
N PHE A 61 10.92 -7.83 0.07
CA PHE A 61 10.52 -6.88 -0.98
C PHE A 61 9.40 -7.41 -1.89
N GLY A 62 8.71 -8.49 -1.48
CA GLY A 62 7.62 -9.10 -2.23
C GLY A 62 7.95 -10.47 -2.83
N ILE A 63 6.91 -11.25 -3.11
CA ILE A 63 7.06 -12.57 -3.74
C ILE A 63 7.36 -12.42 -5.25
N PRO A 64 8.17 -13.30 -5.85
CA PRO A 64 8.56 -13.15 -7.26
C PRO A 64 7.38 -13.01 -8.25
N PRO A 65 6.28 -13.80 -8.13
CA PRO A 65 5.14 -13.66 -9.04
C PRO A 65 4.47 -12.29 -8.98
N LEU A 66 4.40 -11.68 -7.79
CA LEU A 66 3.82 -10.35 -7.61
C LEU A 66 4.72 -9.27 -8.20
N ASN A 67 6.03 -9.35 -7.96
CA ASN A 67 6.99 -8.38 -8.48
C ASN A 67 7.01 -8.37 -10.02
N ALA A 68 6.99 -9.54 -10.64
CA ALA A 68 6.88 -9.66 -12.09
C ALA A 68 5.58 -9.05 -12.62
N ALA A 69 4.43 -9.33 -11.98
CA ALA A 69 3.15 -8.75 -12.37
C ALA A 69 3.12 -7.22 -12.25
N ILE A 70 3.77 -6.66 -11.24
CA ILE A 70 3.92 -5.21 -11.05
C ILE A 70 4.78 -4.60 -12.16
N ALA A 71 5.96 -5.18 -12.44
CA ALA A 71 6.84 -4.71 -13.51
C ALA A 71 6.15 -4.74 -14.88
N ASP A 72 5.43 -5.83 -15.18
CA ASP A 72 4.64 -5.97 -16.40
C ASP A 72 3.53 -4.93 -16.49
N ARG A 73 2.84 -4.65 -15.37
CA ARG A 73 1.79 -3.63 -15.34
C ARG A 73 2.36 -2.23 -15.54
N PHE A 74 3.46 -1.93 -14.86
CA PHE A 74 4.17 -0.65 -14.99
C PHE A 74 4.63 -0.43 -16.43
N HIS A 75 5.16 -1.46 -17.09
CA HIS A 75 5.51 -1.39 -18.51
C HIS A 75 4.30 -1.11 -19.41
N LYS A 76 3.18 -1.79 -19.19
CA LYS A 76 1.95 -1.55 -19.98
C LYS A 76 1.41 -0.12 -19.82
N ASP A 77 1.49 0.42 -18.61
CA ASP A 77 0.93 1.75 -18.31
C ASP A 77 1.86 2.89 -18.72
N THR A 78 3.19 2.69 -18.68
CA THR A 78 4.18 3.77 -18.85
C THR A 78 5.13 3.59 -20.05
N GLY A 79 5.24 2.38 -20.59
CA GLY A 79 6.24 2.00 -21.60
C GLY A 79 7.66 1.76 -21.05
N LEU A 80 7.91 2.03 -19.76
CA LEU A 80 9.22 1.85 -19.14
C LEU A 80 9.42 0.40 -18.70
N THR A 81 10.64 -0.11 -18.84
CA THR A 81 11.00 -1.45 -18.35
C THR A 81 11.72 -1.31 -17.02
N VAL A 82 11.32 -2.10 -16.03
CA VAL A 82 11.97 -2.18 -14.70
C VAL A 82 12.27 -3.64 -14.36
N ASP A 83 13.37 -3.88 -13.67
CA ASP A 83 13.75 -5.21 -13.18
C ASP A 83 12.93 -5.58 -11.93
N PRO A 84 12.08 -6.64 -11.98
CA PRO A 84 11.25 -7.03 -10.83
C PRO A 84 12.04 -7.50 -9.60
N GLU A 85 13.30 -7.90 -9.74
CA GLU A 85 14.13 -8.36 -8.62
C GLU A 85 14.94 -7.23 -7.96
N THR A 86 15.19 -6.14 -8.67
CA THR A 86 16.04 -5.05 -8.17
C THR A 86 15.38 -3.68 -8.12
N GLU A 87 14.31 -3.46 -8.88
CA GLU A 87 13.65 -2.16 -9.02
C GLU A 87 12.18 -2.17 -8.59
N VAL A 88 11.70 -3.27 -7.98
CA VAL A 88 10.34 -3.37 -7.41
C VAL A 88 10.40 -3.78 -5.94
N THR A 89 9.75 -3.02 -5.08
CA THR A 89 9.57 -3.35 -3.66
C THR A 89 8.10 -3.25 -3.27
N VAL A 90 7.53 -4.36 -2.83
CA VAL A 90 6.15 -4.42 -2.30
C VAL A 90 6.12 -3.93 -0.84
N THR A 91 5.16 -3.07 -0.53
CA THR A 91 4.94 -2.51 0.82
C THR A 91 3.49 -2.73 1.27
N SER A 92 3.22 -2.41 2.53
CA SER A 92 1.89 -2.38 3.16
C SER A 92 1.10 -1.16 2.69
N GLY A 93 0.72 -1.19 1.41
CA GLY A 93 0.08 -0.10 0.70
C GLY A 93 0.97 1.13 0.52
N CYS A 94 0.42 2.16 -0.15
CA CYS A 94 1.16 3.38 -0.45
C CYS A 94 1.59 4.18 0.78
N THR A 95 0.86 4.07 1.90
CA THR A 95 1.22 4.78 3.13
C THR A 95 2.60 4.36 3.64
N GLU A 96 2.90 3.06 3.63
CA GLU A 96 4.25 2.59 3.98
C GLU A 96 5.26 3.00 2.93
N ALA A 97 4.96 2.87 1.63
CA ALA A 97 5.87 3.26 0.57
C ALA A 97 6.36 4.70 0.73
N ILE A 98 5.44 5.65 0.92
CA ILE A 98 5.77 7.07 1.11
C ILE A 98 6.65 7.26 2.35
N ALA A 99 6.27 6.67 3.49
CA ALA A 99 7.03 6.80 4.72
C ALA A 99 8.44 6.20 4.60
N ALA A 100 8.55 5.00 4.02
CA ALA A 100 9.80 4.29 3.81
C ALA A 100 10.73 5.04 2.85
N SER A 101 10.21 5.58 1.74
CA SER A 101 10.99 6.42 0.82
C SER A 101 11.54 7.66 1.52
N MET A 102 10.70 8.39 2.27
CA MET A 102 11.12 9.62 2.94
C MET A 102 12.13 9.38 4.07
N ILE A 103 12.01 8.27 4.80
CA ILE A 103 12.91 7.95 5.92
C ILE A 103 14.20 7.28 5.42
N GLY A 104 14.09 6.50 4.35
CA GLY A 104 15.16 5.67 3.79
C GLY A 104 16.18 6.41 2.92
N GLU A 105 15.95 7.66 2.53
CA GLU A 105 16.83 8.49 1.68
C GLU A 105 18.19 8.91 2.31
N ASN A 106 18.71 8.16 3.29
CA ASN A 106 20.09 8.34 3.76
C ASN A 106 21.07 7.49 2.93
N SER A 107 21.61 8.12 1.87
CA SER A 107 22.87 7.84 1.13
C SER A 107 23.22 6.45 0.57
N ASP A 108 22.57 5.35 0.99
CA ASP A 108 22.87 3.98 0.50
C ASP A 108 21.71 3.30 -0.24
N PHE A 109 20.56 3.98 -0.35
CA PHE A 109 19.40 3.45 -1.07
C PHE A 109 19.52 3.82 -2.56
N LYS A 110 20.07 2.91 -3.38
CA LYS A 110 19.95 3.03 -4.84
C LYS A 110 18.46 3.08 -5.17
N ALA A 111 18.05 4.09 -5.94
CA ALA A 111 16.67 4.33 -6.36
C ALA A 111 16.05 3.03 -6.91
N THR A 112 15.31 2.34 -6.05
CA THR A 112 14.42 1.25 -6.43
C THR A 112 13.08 1.89 -6.75
N GLY A 113 12.45 1.47 -7.85
CA GLY A 113 11.09 1.89 -8.17
C GLY A 113 10.15 1.38 -7.08
N LEU A 114 9.82 2.23 -6.10
CA LEU A 114 8.75 1.91 -5.17
C LEU A 114 7.44 1.97 -5.95
N CYS A 115 6.95 0.81 -6.39
CA CYS A 115 5.62 0.70 -6.96
C CYS A 115 4.67 0.24 -5.85
N CYS A 116 3.67 1.06 -5.53
CA CYS A 116 2.55 0.60 -4.72
C CYS A 116 1.84 -0.53 -5.45
N ALA A 117 1.62 -1.65 -4.77
CA ALA A 117 0.67 -2.68 -5.17
C ALA A 117 -0.66 -2.49 -4.42
#